data_AF-A0AAV5Y0B0-F1
#
_entry.id   AF-A0AAV5Y0B0-F1
#
_cell.length_a   1.000
_cell.length_b   1.000
_cell.length_c   1.000
_cell.angle_alpha   90.00
_cell.angle_beta   90.00
_cell.angle_gamma   90.00
#
_symmetry.space_group_name_H-M   'P 1'
#
loop_
_entity.id
_entity.type
_entity.pdbx_description
1 polymer ?
#
loop_
_entity_poly.entity_id
_entity_poly.type
_entity_poly.pdbx_seq_one_letter_code
_entity_poly.pdbx_strand_id
1 'polypeptide(L)'
;MCAKSAASLLVAAWLAFQLGGASPSSRALDQLERAVTRPLPAVPQREVTPPDRVWVPDRYIPGRDGGVAHVPAHWERRVTDREFHVPPLVVCGAGRECVLVPAGVRPPAAERQGP
;
A
#
# COMPACT_ATOMS: atom_id res chain seq x y z
N MET A 1 -44.76 57.32 34.18
CA MET A 1 -44.71 55.97 33.57
C MET A 1 -43.51 55.91 32.62
N CYS A 2 -42.29 55.57 33.07
CA CYS A 2 -41.11 55.43 32.17
C CYS A 2 -39.98 54.53 32.70
N ALA A 3 -39.90 54.26 34.00
CA ALA A 3 -38.77 53.52 34.57
C ALA A 3 -38.81 51.98 34.37
N LYS A 4 -40.01 51.40 34.15
CA LYS A 4 -40.17 49.93 34.03
C LYS A 4 -39.69 49.38 32.69
N SER A 5 -39.72 50.15 31.60
CA SER A 5 -39.28 49.69 30.27
C SER A 5 -37.75 49.63 30.13
N ALA A 6 -37.02 50.56 30.74
CA ALA A 6 -35.56 50.61 30.63
C ALA A 6 -34.89 49.45 31.38
N ALA A 7 -35.40 49.09 32.56
CA ALA A 7 -34.90 47.96 33.34
C ALA A 7 -35.10 46.62 32.60
N SER A 8 -36.25 46.43 31.95
CA SER A 8 -36.56 45.22 31.19
C SER A 8 -35.65 45.04 29.97
N LEU A 9 -35.30 46.13 29.27
CA LEU A 9 -34.38 46.09 28.13
C LEU A 9 -32.95 45.78 28.55
N LEU A 10 -32.51 46.31 29.69
CA LEU A 10 -31.18 46.01 30.24
C LEU A 10 -31.08 44.54 30.69
N VAL A 11 -32.13 43.98 31.31
CA VAL A 11 -32.16 42.56 31.69
C VAL A 11 -32.19 41.66 30.46
N ALA A 12 -32.96 42.01 29.42
CA ALA A 12 -32.99 41.24 28.17
C ALA A 12 -31.64 41.28 27.43
N ALA A 13 -30.99 42.45 27.39
CA ALA A 13 -29.66 42.61 26.79
C ALA A 13 -28.58 41.86 27.59
N TRP A 14 -28.66 41.85 28.93
CA TRP A 14 -27.75 41.09 29.79
C TRP A 14 -27.95 39.59 29.65
N LEU A 15 -29.20 39.10 29.54
CA LEU A 15 -29.47 37.69 29.24
C LEU A 15 -28.94 37.30 27.85
N ALA A 16 -29.16 38.13 26.83
CA ALA A 16 -28.65 37.90 25.49
C ALA A 16 -27.12 37.88 25.46
N PHE A 17 -26.45 38.70 26.28
CA PHE A 17 -25.01 38.69 26.45
C PHE A 17 -24.50 37.43 27.16
N GLN A 18 -25.21 36.97 28.19
CA GLN A 18 -24.89 35.71 28.89
C GLN A 18 -25.10 34.47 27.98
N LEU A 19 -26.13 34.49 27.12
CA LEU A 19 -26.37 33.44 26.12
C LEU A 19 -25.46 33.56 24.88
N GLY A 20 -24.91 34.75 24.61
CA GLY A 20 -23.93 35.00 23.54
C GLY A 20 -22.51 34.53 23.89
N GLY A 21 -22.26 34.14 25.14
CA GLY A 21 -21.03 33.50 25.56
C GLY A 21 -21.00 32.03 25.14
N ALA A 22 -20.07 31.69 24.23
CA ALA A 22 -19.73 30.34 23.76
C ALA A 22 -20.48 29.21 24.46
N SER A 23 -21.64 28.85 23.90
CA SER A 23 -22.48 27.76 24.40
C SER A 23 -21.63 26.49 24.58
N PRO A 24 -21.94 25.61 25.55
CA PRO A 24 -21.19 24.37 25.73
C PRO A 24 -21.07 23.53 24.45
N SER A 25 -22.07 23.63 23.57
CA SER A 25 -22.08 23.01 22.25
C SER A 25 -21.08 23.63 21.28
N SER A 26 -20.88 24.95 21.28
CA SER A 26 -19.85 25.60 20.44
C SER A 26 -18.44 25.10 20.78
N ARG A 27 -18.10 25.00 22.08
CA ARG A 27 -16.81 24.47 22.52
C ARG A 27 -16.58 23.01 22.11
N ALA A 28 -17.63 22.20 22.15
CA ALA A 28 -17.55 20.81 21.72
C ALA A 28 -17.31 20.70 20.20
N LEU A 29 -17.98 21.53 19.40
CA LEU A 29 -17.78 21.61 17.96
C LEU A 29 -16.37 22.11 17.62
N ASP A 30 -15.87 23.15 18.29
CA ASP A 30 -14.51 23.67 18.10
C ASP A 30 -13.43 22.64 18.49
N GLN A 31 -13.72 21.80 19.49
CA GLN A 31 -12.82 20.72 19.89
C GLN A 31 -12.81 19.59 18.86
N LEU A 32 -13.97 19.24 18.31
CA LEU A 32 -14.09 18.26 17.24
C LEU A 32 -13.39 18.76 15.97
N GLU A 33 -13.63 20.00 15.57
CA GLU A 33 -12.99 20.63 14.40
C GLU A 33 -11.47 20.59 14.53
N ARG A 34 -10.93 20.98 15.70
CA ARG A 34 -9.48 20.88 15.97
C ARG A 34 -8.95 19.45 16.00
N ALA A 35 -9.77 18.48 16.38
CA ALA A 35 -9.36 17.08 16.39
C ALA A 35 -9.29 16.50 14.97
N VAL A 36 -10.24 16.86 14.10
CA VAL A 36 -10.32 16.32 12.73
C VAL A 36 -9.45 17.07 11.72
N THR A 37 -9.15 18.34 11.97
CA THR A 37 -8.26 19.15 11.10
C THR A 37 -6.80 19.09 11.51
N ARG A 38 -6.47 18.44 12.64
CA ARG A 38 -5.09 18.32 13.10
C ARG A 38 -4.24 17.59 12.04
N PRO A 39 -3.13 18.18 11.59
CA PRO A 39 -2.20 17.50 10.70
C PRO A 39 -1.71 16.19 11.34
N LEU A 40 -1.66 15.13 10.54
CA LEU A 40 -1.07 13.87 10.98
C LEU A 40 0.44 14.06 11.17
N PRO A 41 1.05 13.36 12.15
CA PRO A 41 2.50 13.32 12.27
C PRO A 41 3.14 12.86 10.97
N ALA A 42 4.16 13.57 10.51
CA ALA A 42 4.96 13.12 9.37
C ALA A 42 5.70 11.83 9.75
N VAL A 43 5.51 10.77 8.98
CA VAL A 43 6.27 9.52 9.12
C VAL A 43 7.44 9.58 8.15
N PRO A 44 8.68 9.26 8.57
CA PRO A 44 9.81 9.15 7.66
C PRO A 44 9.50 8.18 6.54
N GLN A 45 9.87 8.51 5.30
CA GLN A 45 9.77 7.55 4.21
C GLN A 45 10.69 6.37 4.51
N ARG A 46 10.13 5.16 4.45
CA ARG A 46 10.91 3.94 4.54
C ARG A 46 11.66 3.75 3.23
N GLU A 47 12.98 3.66 3.29
CA GLU A 47 13.76 3.14 2.17
C GLU A 47 13.35 1.68 1.91
N VAL A 48 12.80 1.43 0.73
CA VAL A 48 12.44 0.07 0.29
C VAL A 48 13.64 -0.49 -0.44
N THR A 49 14.41 -1.35 0.23
CA THR A 49 15.41 -2.17 -0.46
C THR A 49 14.68 -3.21 -1.32
N PRO A 50 15.04 -3.37 -2.60
CA PRO A 50 14.52 -4.46 -3.41
C PRO A 50 14.76 -5.80 -2.72
N PRO A 51 13.80 -6.72 -2.74
CA PRO A 51 13.99 -8.02 -2.10
C PRO A 51 15.12 -8.78 -2.80
N ASP A 52 15.96 -9.43 -2.00
CA ASP A 52 17.06 -10.28 -2.49
C ASP A 52 16.56 -11.48 -3.30
N ARG A 53 15.27 -11.84 -3.14
CA ARG A 53 14.64 -12.94 -3.86
C ARG A 53 13.33 -12.50 -4.50
N VAL A 54 13.08 -13.02 -5.70
CA VAL A 54 11.86 -12.77 -6.47
C VAL A 54 11.17 -14.10 -6.71
N TRP A 55 9.85 -14.13 -6.48
CA TRP A 55 9.03 -15.29 -6.81
C TRP A 55 8.74 -15.29 -8.29
N VAL A 56 9.02 -16.40 -8.95
CA VAL A 56 8.66 -16.64 -10.34
C VAL A 56 7.54 -17.67 -10.34
N PRO A 57 6.34 -17.33 -10.87
CA PRO A 57 5.22 -18.27 -10.94
C PRO A 57 5.49 -19.37 -11.98
N ASP A 58 4.63 -20.38 -12.02
CA ASP A 58 4.66 -21.40 -13.06
C ASP A 58 4.61 -20.76 -14.46
N ARG A 59 5.43 -21.27 -15.38
CA ARG A 59 5.44 -20.82 -16.77
C ARG A 59 5.28 -22.00 -17.71
N TYR A 60 4.54 -21.74 -18.79
CA TYR A 60 4.33 -22.67 -19.89
C TYR A 60 4.98 -22.05 -21.12
N ILE A 61 6.10 -22.62 -21.55
CA ILE A 61 6.94 -22.09 -22.63
C ILE A 61 6.97 -23.08 -23.81
N PRO A 62 7.29 -22.62 -25.03
CA PRO A 62 7.52 -23.53 -26.15
C PRO A 62 8.60 -24.56 -25.81
N GLY A 63 8.27 -25.84 -25.94
CA GLY A 63 9.18 -26.96 -25.78
C GLY A 63 9.97 -27.24 -27.06
N ARG A 64 11.08 -27.98 -26.93
CA ARG A 64 11.95 -28.33 -28.07
C ARG A 64 11.25 -29.13 -29.16
N ASP A 65 10.25 -29.93 -28.79
CA ASP A 65 9.53 -30.82 -29.71
C ASP A 65 8.28 -30.14 -30.31
N GLY A 66 8.18 -28.81 -30.23
CA GLY A 66 7.00 -28.06 -30.67
C GLY A 66 5.80 -28.14 -29.71
N GLY A 67 5.92 -28.89 -28.61
CA GLY A 67 4.94 -28.93 -27.52
C GLY A 67 5.10 -27.78 -26.52
N VAL A 68 4.44 -27.89 -25.36
CA VAL A 68 4.59 -26.95 -24.24
C VAL A 68 5.42 -27.61 -23.14
N ALA A 69 6.39 -26.87 -22.59
CA ALA A 69 7.15 -27.25 -21.41
C ALA A 69 6.69 -26.46 -20.19
N HIS A 70 6.50 -27.15 -19.07
CA HIS A 70 6.17 -26.58 -17.77
C HIS A 70 7.46 -26.31 -16.98
N VAL A 71 7.65 -25.04 -16.62
CA VAL A 71 8.68 -24.58 -15.70
C VAL A 71 7.99 -24.32 -14.35
N PRO A 72 8.33 -25.06 -13.29
CA PRO A 72 7.68 -24.93 -12.00
C PRO A 72 7.99 -23.59 -11.34
N ALA A 73 7.04 -23.10 -10.54
CA ALA A 73 7.23 -21.91 -9.74
C ALA A 73 8.42 -22.06 -8.77
N HIS A 74 9.22 -21.01 -8.63
CA HIS A 74 10.43 -21.04 -7.82
C HIS A 74 10.86 -19.65 -7.36
N TRP A 75 11.80 -19.61 -6.42
CA TRP A 75 12.45 -18.38 -5.99
C TRP A 75 13.77 -18.19 -6.76
N GLU A 76 13.97 -16.99 -7.30
CA GLU A 76 15.25 -16.57 -7.86
C GLU A 76 15.92 -15.58 -6.93
N ARG A 77 17.25 -15.59 -6.86
CA ARG A 77 18.02 -14.62 -6.08
C ARG A 77 18.57 -13.53 -6.98
N ARG A 78 18.32 -12.26 -6.65
CA ARG A 78 18.89 -11.11 -7.37
C ARG A 78 20.41 -11.11 -7.23
N VAL A 79 21.12 -10.96 -8.34
CA VAL A 79 22.57 -10.73 -8.40
C VAL A 79 22.82 -9.27 -8.77
N THR A 80 22.15 -8.79 -9.81
CA THR A 80 22.05 -7.37 -10.19
C THR A 80 20.61 -7.08 -10.61
N ASP A 81 20.29 -5.85 -11.01
CA ASP A 81 18.95 -5.51 -11.49
C ASP A 81 18.55 -6.21 -12.80
N ARG A 82 19.53 -6.79 -13.51
CA ARG A 82 19.33 -7.51 -14.78
C ARG A 82 19.74 -8.98 -14.71
N GLU A 83 20.23 -9.45 -13.56
CA GLU A 83 20.76 -10.80 -13.42
C GLU A 83 20.22 -11.46 -12.16
N PHE A 84 19.70 -12.66 -12.35
CA PHE A 84 19.08 -13.46 -11.31
C PHE A 84 19.69 -14.85 -11.31
N HIS A 85 20.13 -15.30 -10.14
CA HIS A 85 20.56 -16.66 -9.93
C HIS A 85 19.32 -17.56 -9.81
N VAL A 86 19.13 -18.41 -10.80
CA VAL A 86 18.06 -19.40 -10.91
C VAL A 86 18.54 -20.72 -10.26
N PRO A 87 17.75 -21.33 -9.37
CA PRO A 87 18.06 -22.65 -8.80
C PRO A 87 18.04 -23.73 -9.89
N PRO A 88 18.54 -24.95 -9.63
CA PRO A 88 18.32 -26.06 -10.55
C PRO A 88 16.81 -26.35 -10.63
N LEU A 89 16.29 -26.56 -11.83
CA LEU A 89 14.86 -26.78 -12.09
C LEU A 89 14.65 -28.07 -12.83
N VAL A 90 13.57 -28.78 -12.53
CA VAL A 90 13.07 -29.88 -13.35
C VAL A 90 11.98 -29.33 -14.25
N VAL A 91 12.19 -29.40 -15.56
CA VAL A 91 11.28 -28.86 -16.57
C VAL A 91 10.72 -30.02 -17.37
N CYS A 92 9.39 -30.13 -17.43
CA CYS A 92 8.71 -31.27 -18.04
C CYS A 92 7.94 -30.85 -19.30
N GLY A 93 8.09 -31.61 -20.38
CA GLY A 93 7.27 -31.48 -21.59
C GLY A 93 5.93 -32.21 -21.46
N ALA A 94 5.02 -31.97 -22.42
CA ALA A 94 3.72 -32.63 -22.49
C ALA A 94 3.79 -34.18 -22.53
N GLY A 95 4.89 -34.75 -23.04
CA GLY A 95 5.13 -36.19 -23.15
C GLY A 95 5.61 -36.89 -21.88
N ARG A 96 5.63 -36.21 -20.71
CA ARG A 96 6.19 -36.68 -19.42
C ARG A 96 7.72 -36.81 -19.38
N GLU A 97 8.41 -36.43 -20.45
CA GLU A 97 9.87 -36.25 -20.45
C GLU A 97 10.22 -35.03 -19.60
N CYS A 98 11.11 -35.20 -18.63
CA CYS A 98 11.57 -34.12 -17.76
C CYS A 98 13.09 -34.00 -17.84
N VAL A 99 13.57 -32.77 -17.95
CA VAL A 99 14.99 -32.46 -17.98
C VAL A 99 15.39 -31.63 -16.76
N LEU A 100 16.56 -31.94 -16.20
CA LEU A 100 17.19 -31.10 -15.20
C LEU A 100 17.88 -29.92 -15.90
N VAL A 101 17.40 -28.72 -15.61
CA VAL A 101 18.06 -27.48 -15.98
C VAL A 101 18.99 -27.09 -14.84
N PRO A 102 20.31 -26.94 -15.08
CA PRO A 102 21.24 -26.58 -14.03
C PRO A 102 21.00 -25.15 -13.53
N ALA A 103 21.42 -24.92 -12.28
CA ALA A 103 21.45 -23.59 -11.69
C ALA A 103 22.33 -22.65 -12.53
N GLY A 104 22.01 -21.36 -12.50
CA GLY A 104 22.82 -20.37 -13.22
C GLY A 104 22.25 -18.95 -13.17
N VAL A 105 23.06 -18.00 -13.59
CA VAL A 105 22.65 -16.59 -13.73
C VAL A 105 21.91 -16.41 -15.05
N ARG A 106 20.73 -15.79 -15.00
CA ARG A 106 19.86 -15.54 -16.15
C ARG A 106 19.29 -14.11 -16.11
N PRO A 107 18.87 -13.55 -17.26
CA PRO A 107 18.06 -12.31 -17.31
C PRO A 107 16.75 -12.44 -16.51
N PRO A 108 15.96 -11.39 -16.29
CA PRO A 108 14.64 -11.51 -15.65
C PRO A 108 13.73 -12.54 -16.32
N ALA A 109 12.93 -13.28 -15.55
CA ALA A 109 12.07 -14.36 -16.07
C ALA A 109 11.13 -13.93 -17.21
N ALA A 110 10.63 -12.68 -17.17
CA ALA A 110 9.77 -12.12 -18.21
C ALA A 110 10.48 -11.93 -19.58
N GLU A 111 11.80 -11.87 -19.59
CA GLU A 111 12.61 -11.67 -20.81
C GLU A 111 13.07 -13.02 -21.41
N ARG A 112 12.87 -14.13 -20.72
CA ARG A 112 13.36 -15.45 -21.15
C ARG A 112 12.35 -16.16 -22.04
N GLN A 113 12.83 -16.78 -23.11
CA GLN A 113 12.07 -17.75 -23.92
C GLN A 113 12.18 -19.18 -23.36
N GLY A 114 13.15 -19.41 -22.47
CA GLY A 114 13.41 -20.68 -21.82
C GLY A 114 13.21 -20.65 -20.30
N PRO A 115 13.54 -21.75 -19.61
CA PRO A 115 13.66 -21.81 -18.15
C PRO A 115 14.71 -20.80 -17.64
#